data_AF-A0A955X9Z3-F1
#
_entry.id   AF-A0A955X9Z3-F1
#
_cell.length_a   1.000
_cell.length_b   1.000
_cell.length_c   1.000
_cell.angle_alpha   90.00
_cell.angle_beta   90.00
_cell.angle_gamma   90.00
#
_symmetry.space_group_name_H-M   'P 1'
#
loop_
_entity.id
_entity.type
_entity.pdbx_description
1 polymer ?
#
loop_
_entity_poly.entity_id
_entity_poly.type
_entity_poly.pdbx_seq_one_letter_code
_entity_poly.pdbx_strand_id
1 'polypeptide(L)' 'MVQLVIGGVILLLGLPFLIRGWIFTLKPEGTVANQAKERNLRLGLPTDMKQWGRRVRRFGLLLTLIGGALTAWGVTSVTG' A
#
# COMPACT_ATOMS: atom_id res chain seq x y z
N MET A 1 -3.28 -20.73 -12.66
CA MET A 1 -2.15 -19.99 -13.28
C MET A 1 -2.41 -18.49 -13.36
N VAL A 2 -3.49 -18.03 -14.02
CA VAL A 2 -3.82 -16.59 -14.11
C VAL A 2 -4.00 -15.93 -12.73
N GLN A 3 -4.67 -16.58 -11.76
CA GLN A 3 -4.84 -16.01 -10.41
C GLN A 3 -3.52 -15.85 -9.64
N LEU A 4 -2.52 -16.72 -9.90
CA LEU A 4 -1.20 -16.63 -9.26
C LEU A 4 -0.43 -15.40 -9.76
N VAL A 5 -0.47 -15.15 -11.06
CA VAL A 5 0.20 -13.99 -11.67
C VAL A 5 -0.46 -12.69 -11.20
N ILE A 6 -1.80 -12.62 -11.27
CA ILE A 6 -2.55 -11.44 -10.82
C ILE A 6 -2.39 -11.22 -9.32
N GLY A 7 -2.52 -12.28 -8.52
CA GLY A 7 -2.33 -12.25 -7.08
C GLY A 7 -0.93 -11.76 -6.71
N GLY A 8 0.11 -12.30 -7.36
CA GLY A 8 1.50 -11.91 -7.14
C GLY A 8 1.76 -10.44 -7.47
N VAL A 9 1.24 -9.93 -8.59
CA VAL A 9 1.38 -8.52 -8.96
C VAL A 9 0.68 -7.60 -7.95
N ILE A 10 -0.55 -7.93 -7.55
CA ILE A 10 -1.29 -7.13 -6.56
C ILE A 10 -0.59 -7.14 -5.21
N LEU A 11 0.00 -8.26 -4.80
CA LEU A 11 0.72 -8.41 -3.54
C LEU A 11 2.03 -7.59 -3.55
N LEU A 12 2.77 -7.64 -4.66
CA LEU A 12 3.96 -6.82 -4.89
C LEU A 12 3.65 -5.33 -4.95
N LEU A 13 2.45 -4.94 -5.38
CA LEU A 13 1.99 -3.55 -5.29
C LEU A 13 1.56 -3.18 -3.87
N GLY A 14 0.84 -4.03 -3.14
CA GLY A 14 0.35 -3.73 -1.81
C GLY A 14 1.45 -3.49 -0.76
N LEU A 15 2.51 -4.31 -0.78
CA LEU A 15 3.65 -4.22 0.13
C LEU A 15 4.33 -2.84 0.19
N PRO A 16 4.79 -2.25 -0.92
CA PRO A 16 5.43 -0.93 -0.90
C PRO A 16 4.48 0.18 -0.47
N PHE A 17 3.18 0.09 -0.80
CA PHE A 17 2.18 1.03 -0.29
C PHE A 17 2.01 0.90 1.23
N LEU A 18 2.01 -0.33 1.75
CA LEU A 18 1.93 -0.59 3.19
C LEU A 18 3.16 -0.02 3.92
N ILE A 19 4.36 -0.28 3.40
CA ILE A 19 5.63 0.25 3.94
C ILE A 19 5.62 1.78 3.92
N ARG A 20 5.25 2.40 2.79
CA ARG A 20 5.14 3.88 2.70
C ARG A 20 4.11 4.44 3.68
N GLY A 21 2.96 3.78 3.82
CA GLY A 21 1.94 4.16 4.79
C GLY A 21 2.49 4.17 6.21
N TRP A 22 3.28 3.15 6.58
CA TRP A 22 3.96 3.07 7.87
C TRP A 22 4.98 4.20 8.06
N ILE A 23 5.81 4.49 7.05
CA ILE A 23 6.78 5.60 7.08
C ILE A 23 6.08 6.93 7.39
N PHE A 24 4.98 7.24 6.69
CA PHE A 24 4.24 8.48 6.90
C PHE A 24 3.52 8.52 8.27
N THR A 25 3.12 7.37 8.83
CA THR A 25 2.51 7.34 10.18
C THR A 25 3.51 7.41 11.33
N LEU A 26 4.67 6.75 11.21
CA LEU A 26 5.66 6.68 12.29
C LEU A 26 6.60 7.88 12.29
N LYS A 27 6.93 8.42 11.11
CA LYS A 27 7.81 9.58 10.95
C LYS A 27 7.14 10.65 10.09
N PRO A 28 6.08 11.32 10.60
CA PRO A 28 5.37 12.36 9.85
C PRO A 28 6.20 13.63 9.61
N GLU A 29 7.33 13.79 10.30
CA GLU A 29 8.22 14.97 10.20
C GLU A 29 9.49 14.72 9.36
N GLY A 30 9.64 13.51 8.79
CA GLY A 30 10.81 13.20 7.96
C GLY A 30 10.89 14.05 6.70
N THR A 31 12.09 14.19 6.12
CA THR A 31 12.33 14.94 4.86
C THR A 31 11.38 14.50 3.73
N VAL A 32 11.13 13.19 3.62
CA VAL A 32 10.19 12.60 2.64
C VAL A 32 8.74 13.01 2.92
N ALA A 33 8.34 13.06 4.20
CA ALA A 33 7.00 13.48 4.59
C ALA A 33 6.79 14.98 4.37
N ASN A 34 7.81 15.80 4.61
CA ASN A 34 7.78 17.23 4.33
C ASN A 34 7.69 17.52 2.83
N GLN A 35 8.45 16.81 1.98
CA GLN A 35 8.31 16.91 0.53
C GLN A 35 6.92 16.47 0.05
N ALA A 36 6.37 15.39 0.62
CA ALA A 36 5.02 14.94 0.30
C ALA A 36 3.96 15.95 0.76
N LYS A 37 4.16 16.58 1.92
CA LYS A 37 3.30 17.64 2.44
C LYS A 37 3.30 18.86 1.56
N GLU A 38 4.47 19.28 1.08
CA GLU A 38 4.58 20.40 0.15
C GLU A 38 3.90 20.10 -1.20
N ARG A 39 4.09 18.88 -1.73
CA ARG A 39 3.37 18.44 -2.93
C ARG A 39 1.85 18.41 -2.72
N ASN A 40 1.39 17.88 -1.59
CA ASN A 40 -0.04 17.85 -1.26
C ASN A 40 -0.60 19.26 -1.14
N LEU A 41 0.14 20.18 -0.51
CA LEU A 41 -0.26 21.59 -0.40
C LEU A 41 -0.43 22.24 -1.78
N ARG A 42 0.49 21.98 -2.73
CA ARG A 42 0.39 22.47 -4.12
C ARG A 42 -0.82 21.90 -4.87
N LEU A 43 -1.29 20.72 -4.48
CA LEU A 43 -2.43 20.03 -5.09
C LEU A 43 -3.76 20.26 -4.34
N GLY A 44 -3.76 21.07 -3.26
CA GLY A 44 -4.96 21.26 -2.42
C GLY A 44 -5.37 20.00 -1.64
N LEU A 45 -4.46 19.04 -1.47
CA LEU A 45 -4.68 17.79 -0.75
C LEU A 45 -4.40 17.93 0.75
N PRO A 46 -4.89 17.00 1.59
CA PRO A 46 -4.64 17.02 3.02
C PRO A 46 -3.14 17.04 3.35
N THR A 47 -2.76 17.99 4.21
CA THR A 47 -1.37 18.20 4.67
C THR A 47 -1.05 17.45 5.97
N ASP A 48 -2.06 16.85 6.61
CA ASP A 48 -1.86 15.92 7.73
C ASP A 48 -1.29 14.60 7.21
N MET A 49 0.05 14.48 7.29
CA MET A 49 0.80 13.29 6.88
C MET A 49 0.45 12.05 7.71
N LYS A 50 0.00 12.20 8.97
CA LYS A 50 -0.38 11.06 9.82
C LYS A 50 -1.71 10.48 9.38
N GLN A 51 -2.69 11.33 9.04
CA GLN A 51 -3.95 10.87 8.46
C GLN A 51 -3.75 10.31 7.04
N TRP A 52 -2.91 10.96 6.23
CA TRP A 52 -2.53 10.47 4.90
C TRP A 52 -1.84 9.10 4.96
N GLY A 53 -0.84 8.95 5.83
CA GLY A 53 -0.13 7.69 6.06
C GLY A 53 -1.07 6.57 6.50
N ARG A 54 -2.05 6.85 7.38
CA ARG A 54 -3.07 5.86 7.76
C ARG A 54 -3.91 5.41 6.57
N ARG A 55 -4.30 6.32 5.67
CA ARG A 55 -5.05 6.00 4.45
C ARG A 55 -4.22 5.14 3.50
N VAL A 56 -2.98 5.53 3.25
CA VAL A 56 -2.03 4.79 2.40
C VAL A 56 -1.75 3.40 2.98
N ARG A 57 -1.60 3.28 4.31
CA ARG A 57 -1.42 2.00 5.01
C ARG A 57 -2.63 1.09 4.84
N ARG A 58 -3.85 1.61 5.02
CA ARG A 58 -5.10 0.85 4.83
C ARG A 58 -5.24 0.37 3.38
N PHE A 59 -4.90 1.23 2.42
CA PHE A 59 -4.93 0.87 1.00
C PHE A 59 -3.89 -0.22 0.67
N GLY A 60 -2.65 -0.07 1.14
CA GLY A 60 -1.62 -1.09 0.99
C GLY A 60 -2.02 -2.43 1.62
N LEU A 61 -2.63 -2.41 2.82
CA LEU A 61 -3.12 -3.61 3.49
C LEU A 61 -4.26 -4.29 2.71
N LEU A 62 -5.20 -3.53 2.16
CA LEU A 62 -6.25 -4.08 1.30
C LEU A 62 -5.65 -4.77 0.07
N LEU A 63 -4.71 -4.12 -0.61
CA LEU A 63 -4.02 -4.72 -1.76
C LEU A 63 -3.26 -5.99 -1.37
N THR A 64 -2.49 -5.97 -0.28
CA THR A 64 -1.77 -7.15 0.19
C THR A 64 -2.71 -8.29 0.55
N LEU A 65 -3.85 -8.02 1.19
CA LEU A 65 -4.85 -9.04 1.51
C LEU A 65 -5.50 -9.62 0.26
N ILE A 66 -5.89 -8.78 -0.70
CA ILE A 66 -6.49 -9.23 -1.97
C ILE A 66 -5.48 -10.06 -2.77
N GLY A 67 -4.25 -9.55 -2.92
CA GLY A 67 -3.17 -10.25 -3.61
C GLY A 67 -2.82 -11.57 -2.94
N GLY A 68 -2.74 -11.58 -1.60
CA GLY A 68 -2.51 -12.78 -0.79
C GLY A 68 -3.61 -13.82 -0.96
N ALA A 69 -4.87 -13.40 -0.87
CA ALA A 69 -6.03 -14.28 -1.04
C ALA A 69 -6.09 -14.89 -2.45
N LEU A 70 -5.87 -14.07 -3.49
CA LEU A 70 -5.84 -14.54 -4.88
C LEU A 70 -4.68 -15.51 -5.13
N THR A 71 -3.51 -15.24 -4.54
CA THR A 71 -2.34 -16.11 -4.67
C THR A 71 -2.59 -17.44 -3.95
N ALA A 72 -3.08 -17.41 -2.71
CA ALA A 72 -3.42 -18.62 -1.95
C ALA A 72 -4.47 -19.48 -2.67
N TRP A 73 -5.53 -18.85 -3.18
CA TRP A 73 -6.55 -19.53 -3.97
C TRP A 73 -5.96 -20.12 -5.26
N GLY A 74 -5.13 -19.35 -5.95
CA GLY A 74 -4.39 -19.80 -7.13
C GLY A 74 -3.51 -21.02 -6.85
N VAL A 75 -2.83 -21.08 -5.70
CA VAL A 75 -2.05 -22.27 -5.30
C VAL A 75 -2.96 -23.47 -5.08
N THR A 76 -4.02 -23.32 -4.27
CA THR A 76 -4.96 -24.41 -3.99
C THR A 76 -5.61 -24.99 -5.24
N SER A 77 -5.90 -24.14 -6.24
CA SER A 77 -6.48 -24.57 -7.52
C SER A 77 -5.52 -25.34 -8.44
N VAL A 78 -4.22 -25.28 -8.18
CA VAL A 78 -3.18 -25.97 -8.96
C VAL A 78 -2.73 -27.27 -8.27
N THR A 79 -2.81 -27.32 -6.94
CA THR A 79 -2.39 -28.49 -6.14
C THR A 79 -3.53 -29.44 -5.78
N GLY A 80 -4.78 -29.01 -5.97
CA GLY A 80 -6.00 -29.78 -5.66
C GLY A 80 -6.62 -30.46 -6.86
#